data_AF-A0A6P6EUC5-F1
#
_entry.id   AF-A0A6P6EUC5-F1
#
_cell.length_a   1.000
_cell.length_b   1.000
_cell.length_c   1.000
_cell.angle_alpha   90.00
_cell.angle_beta   90.00
_cell.angle_gamma   90.00
#
_symmetry.space_group_name_H-M   'P 1'
#
loop_
_entity.id
_entity.type
_entity.pdbx_description
1 polymer ?
#
loop_
_entity_poly.entity_id
_entity_poly.type
_entity_poly.pdbx_seq_one_letter_code
_entity_poly.pdbx_strand_id
1 'polypeptide(L)'
;MDTVSLEHQIQSVQRHISFLKKEQMALLRDLHLEILRLQKRCSGPVGLRERTRSLNVGRRARRRQPLSEAGVFPAGRAPSPFPSRPFAEEASRELESKCRALESQLAARTAANAELRREVAQREALVSALRCSLRSEERRFLEELRRRSHRATVLGTELQKHTEAAAYLSCQLHAARQRLQAPRPSSGATATAEARPRRRAQRARRPPEAAAKGPSRDWASWDRAAGGLDDIDPMPDPALFLHARRPPRPSARGPRQPPPQEPPDQSGAQPNAPSPPGTLGDPE
;
A
#
# COMPACT_ATOMS: atom_id res chain seq x y z
N MET A 1 -6.43 16.87 -25.68
CA MET A 1 -6.52 17.70 -24.44
C MET A 1 -5.59 17.16 -23.34
N ASP A 2 -4.82 16.10 -23.61
CA ASP A 2 -4.09 15.32 -22.60
C ASP A 2 -2.67 15.85 -22.29
N THR A 3 -2.11 16.69 -23.17
CA THR A 3 -0.77 17.27 -22.99
C THR A 3 -0.74 18.23 -21.80
N VAL A 4 -1.80 19.01 -21.62
CA VAL A 4 -1.96 19.95 -20.51
C VAL A 4 -2.00 19.19 -19.17
N SER A 5 -2.67 18.04 -19.11
CA SER A 5 -2.71 17.21 -17.90
C SER A 5 -1.34 16.65 -17.52
N LEU A 6 -0.57 16.19 -18.52
CA LEU A 6 0.78 15.67 -18.30
C LEU A 6 1.74 16.77 -17.85
N GLU A 7 1.63 17.97 -18.42
CA GLU A 7 2.42 19.15 -17.99
C GLU A 7 2.15 19.50 -16.53
N HIS A 8 0.89 19.50 -16.10
CA HIS A 8 0.53 19.73 -14.69
C HIS A 8 1.08 18.64 -13.78
N GLN A 9 1.05 17.37 -14.21
CA GLN A 9 1.61 16.26 -13.45
C GLN A 9 3.14 16.35 -13.34
N ILE A 10 3.83 16.73 -14.43
CA ILE A 10 5.27 16.99 -14.44
C ILE A 10 5.61 18.14 -13.50
N GLN A 11 4.87 19.25 -13.55
CA GLN A 11 5.07 20.39 -12.66
C GLN A 11 4.85 20.01 -11.19
N SER A 12 3.83 19.18 -10.90
CA SER A 12 3.56 18.69 -9.54
C SER A 12 4.71 17.83 -9.01
N VAL A 13 5.20 16.88 -9.82
CA VAL A 13 6.35 16.04 -9.47
C VAL A 13 7.62 16.88 -9.29
N GLN A 14 7.85 17.87 -10.15
CA GLN A 14 8.98 18.80 -10.02
C GLN A 14 8.91 19.61 -8.72
N ARG A 15 7.73 20.12 -8.34
CA ARG A 15 7.52 20.80 -7.06
C ARG A 15 7.80 19.87 -5.88
N HIS A 16 7.31 18.62 -5.95
CA HIS A 16 7.54 17.64 -4.89
C HIS A 16 9.02 17.25 -4.75
N ILE A 17 9.71 17.04 -5.88
CA ILE A 17 11.17 16.79 -5.88
C ILE A 17 11.92 17.98 -5.28
N SER A 18 11.52 19.21 -5.61
CA SER A 18 12.15 20.43 -5.09
C SER A 18 11.96 20.55 -3.58
N PHE A 19 10.76 20.21 -3.09
CA PHE A 19 10.46 20.13 -1.66
C PHE A 19 11.32 19.07 -0.96
N LEU A 20 11.36 17.84 -1.48
CA LEU A 20 12.17 16.76 -0.92
C LEU A 20 13.66 17.10 -0.87
N LYS A 21 14.18 17.73 -1.93
CA LYS A 21 15.58 18.19 -1.95
C LYS A 21 15.85 19.26 -0.88
N LYS A 22 14.90 20.17 -0.66
CA LYS A 22 15.02 21.21 0.37
C LYS A 22 15.03 20.60 1.78
N GLU A 23 14.11 19.67 2.05
CA GLU A 23 14.03 18.94 3.32
C GLU A 23 15.29 18.11 3.57
N GLN A 24 15.77 17.38 2.55
CA GLN A 24 17.00 16.60 2.65
C GLN A 24 18.22 17.49 2.98
N MET A 25 18.33 18.65 2.34
CA MET A 25 19.40 19.62 2.62
C MET A 25 19.29 20.22 4.03
N ALA A 26 18.07 20.46 4.53
CA ALA A 26 17.86 20.92 5.90
C ALA A 26 18.29 19.85 6.91
N LEU A 27 17.86 18.60 6.73
CA LEU A 27 18.22 17.49 7.59
C LEU A 27 19.73 17.23 7.62
N LEU A 28 20.40 17.30 6.47
CA LEU A 28 21.86 17.17 6.38
C LEU A 28 22.58 18.29 7.14
N ARG A 29 22.09 19.54 7.05
CA ARG A 29 22.66 20.67 7.79
C ARG A 29 22.48 20.48 9.30
N ASP A 30 21.28 20.09 9.74
CA ASP A 30 20.99 19.87 11.16
C ASP A 30 21.81 18.71 11.73
N LEU A 31 21.95 17.62 10.98
CA LEU A 31 22.80 16.50 11.36
C LEU A 31 24.27 16.93 11.49
N HIS A 32 24.77 17.72 10.55
CA HIS A 32 26.13 18.25 10.60
C HIS A 32 26.36 19.12 11.85
N LEU A 33 25.40 20.00 12.18
CA LEU A 33 25.44 20.79 13.40
C LEU A 33 25.42 19.91 14.66
N GLU A 34 24.62 18.84 14.66
CA GLU A 34 24.55 17.92 15.80
C GLU A 34 25.84 17.12 15.96
N ILE A 35 26.46 16.68 14.86
CA ILE A 35 27.78 16.04 14.88
C ILE A 35 28.82 17.00 15.48
N LEU A 36 28.84 18.27 15.06
CA LEU A 36 29.76 19.26 15.61
C LEU A 36 29.50 19.50 17.12
N ARG A 37 28.23 19.55 17.55
CA ARG A 37 27.88 19.65 18.97
C ARG A 37 28.32 18.43 19.77
N LEU A 38 28.15 17.23 19.23
CA LEU A 38 28.58 15.98 19.85
C LEU A 38 30.10 15.91 19.94
N GLN A 39 30.81 16.28 18.88
CA GLN A 39 32.28 16.39 18.89
C GLN A 39 32.74 17.36 19.96
N LYS A 40 32.14 18.55 20.07
CA LYS A 40 32.46 19.53 21.13
C LYS A 40 32.25 18.98 22.54
N ARG A 41 31.18 18.21 22.76
CA ARG A 41 30.91 17.53 24.04
C ARG A 41 31.93 16.44 24.34
N CYS A 42 32.34 15.67 23.34
CA CYS A 42 33.35 14.61 23.47
C CYS A 42 34.78 15.15 23.63
N SER A 43 35.09 16.32 23.10
CA SER A 43 36.41 16.97 23.20
C SER A 43 36.63 17.75 24.50
N GLY A 44 35.59 17.95 25.32
CA GLY A 44 35.70 18.61 26.62
C GLY A 44 36.22 17.67 27.72
N PRO A 45 36.99 18.15 28.72
CA PRO A 45 37.50 17.34 29.85
C PRO A 45 36.38 16.72 30.72
N VAL A 46 35.12 17.06 30.45
CA VAL A 46 33.92 16.53 31.12
C VAL A 46 33.52 15.15 30.59
N GLY A 47 33.73 14.84 29.31
CA GLY A 47 33.35 13.56 28.69
C GLY A 47 34.20 12.36 29.14
N LEU A 48 35.50 12.57 29.43
CA LEU A 48 36.35 11.55 30.04
C LEU A 48 35.96 11.24 31.50
N ARG A 49 35.42 12.23 32.24
CA ARG A 49 34.98 12.07 33.64
C ARG A 49 33.69 11.25 33.76
N GLU A 50 32.78 11.34 32.80
CA GLU A 50 31.53 10.57 32.83
C GLU A 50 31.72 9.11 32.39
N ARG A 51 32.58 8.87 31.40
CA ARG A 51 32.99 7.49 31.02
C ARG A 51 33.75 6.78 32.13
N THR A 52 34.65 7.48 32.84
CA THR A 52 35.37 6.89 34.00
C THR A 52 34.48 6.73 35.23
N ARG A 53 33.48 7.61 35.45
CA ARG A 53 32.47 7.43 36.51
C ARG A 53 31.58 6.21 36.27
N SER A 54 31.12 5.97 35.05
CA SER A 54 30.28 4.79 34.73
C SER A 54 31.02 3.46 34.88
N LEU A 55 32.31 3.41 34.49
CA LEU A 55 33.15 2.22 34.67
C LEU A 55 33.48 1.94 36.16
N ASN A 56 33.56 2.98 36.99
CA ASN A 56 33.86 2.85 38.42
C ASN A 56 32.63 2.46 39.26
N VAL A 57 31.41 2.83 38.86
CA VAL A 57 30.16 2.39 39.51
C VAL A 57 29.94 0.88 39.30
N GLY A 58 30.21 0.37 38.10
CA GLY A 58 30.13 -1.07 37.80
C GLY A 58 31.17 -1.92 38.55
N ARG A 59 32.38 -1.38 38.81
CA ARG A 59 33.43 -2.08 39.58
C ARG A 59 33.20 -2.07 41.09
N ARG A 60 32.55 -1.03 41.65
CA ARG A 60 32.21 -0.96 43.08
C ARG A 60 31.07 -1.90 43.49
N ALA A 61 30.15 -2.23 42.57
CA ALA A 61 29.04 -3.15 42.86
C ALA A 61 29.48 -4.61 43.00
N ARG A 62 30.64 -5.03 42.45
CA ARG A 62 31.15 -6.41 42.55
C ARG A 62 32.08 -6.68 43.74
N ARG A 63 32.43 -5.66 44.55
CA ARG A 63 33.41 -5.78 45.66
C ARG A 63 32.85 -5.29 47.00
N ARG A 64 31.66 -5.75 47.38
CA ARG A 64 31.15 -5.58 48.75
C ARG A 64 30.57 -6.89 49.28
N GLN A 65 31.43 -7.73 49.85
CA GLN A 65 31.09 -8.53 51.02
C GLN A 65 31.58 -7.79 52.27
N PRO A 66 30.91 -7.91 53.43
CA PRO A 66 31.30 -7.22 54.65
C PRO A 66 32.36 -8.05 55.39
N LEU A 67 33.46 -7.41 55.78
CA LEU A 67 34.33 -7.91 56.83
C LEU A 67 34.39 -6.85 57.94
N SER A 68 34.13 -7.35 59.13
CA SER A 68 34.08 -6.62 60.39
C SER A 68 35.48 -6.17 60.83
N GLU A 69 35.44 -5.09 61.61
CA GLU A 69 36.35 -4.75 62.71
C GLU A 69 37.74 -4.13 62.50
N ALA A 70 37.89 -3.07 63.30
CA ALA A 70 39.05 -2.59 64.04
C ALA A 70 40.23 -1.95 63.28
N GLY A 71 40.52 -0.70 63.65
CA GLY A 71 41.88 -0.17 63.51
C GLY A 71 42.00 1.33 63.33
N VAL A 72 42.14 2.05 64.45
CA VAL A 72 43.09 3.15 64.69
C VAL A 72 43.10 4.34 63.72
N PHE A 73 42.65 5.49 64.24
CA PHE A 73 42.96 6.82 63.71
C PHE A 73 44.43 7.17 63.89
N PRO A 74 45.07 7.81 62.90
CA PRO A 74 46.09 8.82 63.18
C PRO A 74 45.53 10.21 62.85
N ALA A 75 45.70 11.08 63.84
CA ALA A 75 45.51 12.51 63.73
C ALA A 75 46.49 13.13 62.72
N GLY A 76 46.06 14.22 62.08
CA GLY A 76 46.98 15.20 61.49
C GLY A 76 47.03 15.23 59.96
N ARG A 77 46.05 15.91 59.34
CA ARG A 77 46.34 16.73 58.16
C ARG A 77 45.38 17.90 58.08
N ALA A 78 45.94 19.11 58.09
CA ALA A 78 45.22 20.37 58.05
C ALA A 78 44.25 20.44 56.85
N PRO A 79 43.04 20.99 57.02
CA PRO A 79 42.14 21.22 55.90
C PRO A 79 42.73 22.31 55.00
N SER A 80 43.02 21.97 53.75
CA SER A 80 43.20 22.95 52.69
C SER A 80 41.95 23.84 52.61
N PRO A 81 42.06 25.14 52.26
CA PRO A 81 40.90 26.02 52.15
C PRO A 81 40.00 25.49 51.04
N PHE A 82 38.91 24.85 51.45
CA PHE A 82 37.86 24.41 50.53
C PHE A 82 37.33 25.64 49.79
N PRO A 83 36.97 25.53 48.49
CA PRO A 83 36.13 26.54 47.88
C PRO A 83 34.86 26.64 48.74
N SER A 84 34.51 27.85 49.13
CA SER A 84 33.51 28.20 50.13
C SER A 84 32.23 27.36 50.02
N ARG A 85 31.90 26.56 51.05
CA ARG A 85 30.65 25.79 51.20
C ARG A 85 29.36 26.51 50.72
N PRO A 86 29.14 27.82 50.97
CA PRO A 86 27.94 28.51 50.48
C PRO A 86 27.81 28.52 48.94
N PHE A 87 28.91 28.64 48.19
CA PHE A 87 28.86 28.60 46.72
C PHE A 87 28.44 27.22 46.18
N ALA A 88 28.79 26.14 46.87
CA ALA A 88 28.39 24.79 46.48
C ALA A 88 26.92 24.51 46.79
N GLU A 89 26.38 25.08 47.88
CA GLU A 89 24.97 24.96 48.25
C GLU A 89 24.05 25.75 47.31
N GLU A 90 24.46 26.96 46.92
CA GLU A 90 23.75 27.78 45.95
C GLU A 90 23.66 27.09 44.57
N ALA A 91 24.78 26.53 44.10
CA ALA A 91 24.80 25.75 42.87
C ALA A 91 23.91 24.49 42.95
N SER A 92 23.82 23.85 44.12
CA SER A 92 22.91 22.72 44.36
C SER A 92 21.44 23.16 44.27
N ARG A 93 21.08 24.26 44.92
CA ARG A 93 19.71 24.81 44.89
C ARG A 93 19.29 25.23 43.49
N GLU A 94 20.20 25.82 42.72
CA GLU A 94 19.94 26.18 41.33
C GLU A 94 19.76 24.94 40.45
N LEU A 95 20.54 23.87 40.68
CA LEU A 95 20.35 22.62 39.97
C LEU A 95 19.02 21.96 40.34
N GLU A 96 18.65 21.95 41.62
CA GLU A 96 17.36 21.43 42.10
C GLU A 96 16.17 22.20 41.52
N SER A 97 16.25 23.52 41.42
CA SER A 97 15.19 24.32 40.79
C SER A 97 15.06 24.02 39.30
N LYS A 98 16.19 23.86 38.60
CA LYS A 98 16.24 23.42 37.19
C LYS A 98 15.65 22.01 37.03
N CYS A 99 15.99 21.07 37.92
CA CYS A 99 15.41 19.72 37.92
C CYS A 99 13.90 19.77 38.10
N ARG A 100 13.38 20.50 39.09
CA ARG A 100 11.93 20.65 39.32
C ARG A 100 11.21 21.31 38.14
N ALA A 101 11.83 22.31 37.51
CA ALA A 101 11.28 22.94 36.32
C ALA A 101 11.19 21.99 35.11
N LEU A 102 12.20 21.12 34.94
CA LEU A 102 12.17 20.10 33.89
C LEU A 102 11.16 18.98 34.20
N GLU A 103 11.03 18.58 35.47
CA GLU A 103 10.04 17.61 35.92
C GLU A 103 8.61 18.12 35.69
N SER A 104 8.33 19.39 36.00
CA SER A 104 7.02 19.99 35.74
C SER A 104 6.71 20.09 34.24
N GLN A 105 7.71 20.45 33.42
CA GLN A 105 7.58 20.45 31.96
C GLN A 105 7.33 19.03 31.41
N LEU A 106 8.02 18.02 31.94
CA LEU A 106 7.81 16.64 31.56
C LEU A 106 6.39 16.18 31.92
N ALA A 107 5.93 16.48 33.14
CA ALA A 107 4.58 16.16 33.61
C ALA A 107 3.49 16.83 32.74
N ALA A 108 3.66 18.11 32.38
CA ALA A 108 2.74 18.79 31.48
C ALA A 108 2.70 18.13 30.09
N ARG A 109 3.88 17.77 29.54
CA ARG A 109 3.97 17.07 28.25
C ARG A 109 3.40 15.66 28.31
N THR A 110 3.54 14.92 29.41
CA THR A 110 2.96 13.58 29.53
C THR A 110 1.44 13.65 29.63
N ALA A 111 0.89 14.64 30.34
CA ALA A 111 -0.54 14.91 30.41
C ALA A 111 -1.13 15.25 29.03
N ALA A 112 -0.54 16.21 28.32
CA ALA A 112 -0.95 16.58 26.96
C ALA A 112 -0.87 15.38 25.99
N ASN A 113 0.19 14.57 26.08
CA ASN A 113 0.30 13.34 25.29
C ASN A 113 -0.75 12.29 25.67
N ALA A 114 -1.22 12.24 26.92
CA ALA A 114 -2.28 11.34 27.33
C ALA A 114 -3.64 11.78 26.76
N GLU A 115 -3.91 13.08 26.70
CA GLU A 115 -5.10 13.65 26.06
C GLU A 115 -5.14 13.33 24.56
N LEU A 116 -4.03 13.58 23.85
CA LEU A 116 -3.92 13.24 22.43
C LEU A 116 -4.16 11.75 22.16
N ARG A 117 -3.67 10.86 23.04
CA ARG A 117 -3.94 9.42 22.93
C ARG A 117 -5.41 9.07 23.11
N ARG A 118 -6.12 9.72 24.03
CA ARG A 118 -7.58 9.54 24.20
C ARG A 118 -8.34 10.01 22.97
N GLU A 119 -7.95 11.15 22.43
CA GLU A 119 -8.49 11.72 21.20
C GLU A 119 -8.29 10.81 19.98
N VAL A 120 -7.12 10.20 19.86
CA VAL A 120 -6.84 9.19 18.81
C VAL A 120 -7.74 7.97 19.02
N ALA A 121 -7.81 7.43 20.23
CA ALA A 121 -8.67 6.28 20.53
C ALA A 121 -10.16 6.55 20.23
N GLN A 122 -10.66 7.74 20.54
CA GLN A 122 -12.03 8.15 20.21
C GLN A 122 -12.25 8.19 18.69
N ARG A 123 -11.31 8.78 17.94
CA ARG A 123 -11.40 8.85 16.48
C ARG A 123 -11.31 7.45 15.85
N GLU A 124 -10.45 6.58 16.37
CA GLU A 124 -10.35 5.18 15.94
C GLU A 124 -11.65 4.40 16.19
N ALA A 125 -12.32 4.63 17.32
CA ALA A 125 -13.62 4.05 17.61
C ALA A 125 -14.69 4.53 16.63
N LEU A 126 -14.73 5.83 16.31
CA LEU A 126 -15.65 6.37 15.31
C LEU A 126 -15.39 5.79 13.91
N VAL A 127 -14.13 5.74 13.48
CA VAL A 127 -13.74 5.13 12.21
C VAL A 127 -14.17 3.66 12.15
N SER A 128 -14.01 2.93 13.26
CA SER A 128 -14.43 1.53 13.36
C SER A 128 -15.96 1.39 13.25
N ALA A 129 -16.73 2.25 13.92
CA ALA A 129 -18.18 2.28 13.85
C ALA A 129 -18.69 2.59 12.43
N LEU A 130 -18.10 3.60 11.77
CA LEU A 130 -18.44 3.96 10.38
C LEU A 130 -18.12 2.83 9.41
N ARG A 131 -16.96 2.16 9.56
CA ARG A 131 -16.61 0.98 8.77
C ARG A 131 -17.59 -0.17 8.98
N CYS A 132 -18.05 -0.39 10.22
CA CYS A 132 -19.08 -1.40 10.50
C CYS A 132 -20.42 -1.03 9.85
N SER A 133 -20.84 0.24 9.94
CA SER A 133 -22.07 0.74 9.31
C SER A 133 -22.03 0.56 7.79
N LEU A 134 -20.95 0.99 7.14
CA LEU A 134 -20.78 0.83 5.69
C LEU A 134 -20.86 -0.63 5.26
N ARG A 135 -20.16 -1.54 5.96
CA ARG A 135 -20.25 -2.98 5.70
C ARG A 135 -21.67 -3.53 5.90
N SER A 136 -22.45 -2.97 6.82
CA SER A 136 -23.84 -3.39 7.03
C SER A 136 -24.75 -2.94 5.89
N GLU A 137 -24.57 -1.71 5.40
CA GLU A 137 -25.33 -1.18 4.26
C GLU A 137 -24.95 -1.91 2.96
N GLU A 138 -23.66 -2.19 2.72
CA GLU A 138 -23.21 -3.00 1.59
C GLU A 138 -23.90 -4.37 1.56
N ARG A 139 -23.99 -5.06 2.71
CA ARG A 139 -24.69 -6.34 2.81
C ARG A 139 -26.18 -6.19 2.46
N ARG A 140 -26.84 -5.15 2.97
CA ARG A 140 -28.26 -4.87 2.67
C ARG A 140 -28.48 -4.60 1.18
N PHE A 141 -27.64 -3.79 0.53
CA PHE A 141 -27.74 -3.52 -0.90
C PHE A 141 -27.53 -4.77 -1.74
N LEU A 142 -26.57 -5.63 -1.38
CA LEU A 142 -26.35 -6.90 -2.08
C LEU A 142 -27.53 -7.87 -1.92
N GLU A 143 -28.13 -7.94 -0.75
CA GLU A 143 -29.33 -8.75 -0.53
C GLU A 143 -30.52 -8.24 -1.34
N GLU A 144 -30.73 -6.92 -1.39
CA GLU A 144 -31.79 -6.31 -2.20
C GLU A 144 -31.55 -6.54 -3.70
N LEU A 145 -30.31 -6.39 -4.16
CA LEU A 145 -29.94 -6.67 -5.53
C LEU A 145 -30.19 -8.14 -5.89
N ARG A 146 -29.82 -9.09 -5.02
CA ARG A 146 -30.12 -10.52 -5.19
C ARG A 146 -31.62 -10.78 -5.25
N ARG A 147 -32.41 -10.17 -4.35
CA ARG A 147 -33.89 -10.30 -4.35
C ARG A 147 -34.50 -9.79 -5.66
N ARG A 148 -34.06 -8.63 -6.14
CA ARG A 148 -34.55 -8.06 -7.41
C ARG A 148 -34.12 -8.88 -8.62
N SER A 149 -32.87 -9.35 -8.65
CA SER A 149 -32.37 -10.24 -9.70
C SER A 149 -33.20 -11.52 -9.76
N HIS A 150 -33.44 -12.17 -8.61
CA HIS A 150 -34.28 -13.35 -8.54
C HIS A 150 -35.70 -13.08 -9.04
N ARG A 151 -36.32 -11.96 -8.63
CA ARG A 151 -37.62 -11.53 -9.15
C ARG A 151 -37.62 -11.33 -10.66
N ALA A 152 -36.58 -10.69 -11.21
CA ALA A 152 -36.44 -10.49 -12.65
C ALA A 152 -36.30 -11.84 -13.39
N THR A 153 -35.59 -12.81 -12.82
CA THR A 153 -35.53 -14.17 -13.37
C THR A 153 -36.91 -14.84 -13.38
N VAL A 154 -37.66 -14.78 -12.27
CA VAL A 154 -39.02 -15.35 -12.18
C VAL A 154 -39.93 -14.73 -13.26
N LEU A 155 -40.02 -13.40 -13.30
CA LEU A 155 -40.82 -12.69 -14.31
C LEU A 155 -40.34 -12.99 -15.74
N GLY A 156 -39.02 -13.14 -15.95
CA GLY A 156 -38.44 -13.55 -17.23
C GLY A 156 -38.93 -14.93 -17.67
N THR A 157 -38.99 -15.90 -16.75
CA THR A 157 -39.53 -17.24 -17.05
C THR A 157 -41.04 -17.22 -17.29
N GLU A 158 -41.79 -16.38 -16.58
CA GLU A 158 -43.23 -16.21 -16.81
C GLU A 158 -43.50 -15.61 -18.19
N LEU A 159 -42.77 -14.55 -18.54
CA LEU A 159 -42.86 -13.93 -19.86
C LEU A 159 -42.52 -14.93 -20.97
N GLN A 160 -41.45 -15.72 -20.80
CA GLN A 160 -41.06 -16.76 -21.76
C GLN A 160 -42.21 -17.78 -21.98
N LYS A 161 -42.87 -18.25 -20.92
CA LYS A 161 -44.04 -19.14 -21.03
C LYS A 161 -45.16 -18.49 -21.85
N HIS A 162 -45.41 -17.20 -21.62
CA HIS A 162 -46.41 -16.47 -22.40
C HIS A 162 -46.00 -16.32 -23.88
N THR A 163 -44.73 -16.05 -24.16
CA THR A 163 -44.21 -15.96 -25.53
C THR A 163 -44.31 -17.30 -26.26
N GLU A 164 -43.98 -18.41 -25.60
CA GLU A 164 -44.13 -19.76 -26.15
C GLU A 164 -45.60 -20.11 -26.45
N ALA A 165 -46.51 -19.80 -25.52
CA ALA A 165 -47.95 -20.00 -25.73
C ALA A 165 -48.46 -19.15 -26.91
N ALA A 166 -48.04 -17.89 -27.02
CA ALA A 166 -48.41 -17.03 -28.13
C ALA A 166 -47.86 -17.52 -29.48
N ALA A 167 -46.63 -18.02 -29.52
CA ALA A 167 -46.04 -18.64 -30.69
C ALA A 167 -46.81 -19.91 -31.11
N TYR A 168 -47.16 -20.76 -30.15
CA TYR A 168 -47.96 -21.96 -30.39
C TYR A 168 -49.33 -21.64 -30.99
N LEU A 169 -50.06 -20.70 -30.41
CA LEU A 169 -51.35 -20.24 -30.95
C LEU A 169 -51.20 -19.61 -32.34
N SER A 170 -50.13 -18.84 -32.55
CA SER A 170 -49.82 -18.27 -33.86
C SER A 170 -49.59 -19.37 -34.90
N CYS A 171 -48.80 -20.41 -34.58
CA CYS A 171 -48.61 -21.57 -35.45
C CYS A 171 -49.92 -22.30 -35.74
N GLN A 172 -50.78 -22.50 -34.73
CA GLN A 172 -52.10 -23.11 -34.92
C GLN A 172 -52.98 -22.30 -35.87
N LEU A 173 -53.04 -20.97 -35.70
CA LEU A 173 -53.80 -20.07 -36.58
C LEU A 173 -53.26 -20.11 -38.00
N HIS A 174 -51.94 -20.12 -38.19
CA HIS A 174 -51.33 -20.24 -39.51
C HIS A 174 -51.67 -21.60 -40.16
N ALA A 175 -51.62 -22.70 -39.40
CA ALA A 175 -52.02 -24.02 -39.90
C ALA A 175 -53.52 -24.07 -40.27
N ALA A 176 -54.39 -23.49 -39.44
CA ALA A 176 -55.83 -23.40 -39.74
C ALA A 176 -56.10 -22.56 -41.00
N ARG A 177 -55.43 -21.40 -41.14
CA ARG A 177 -55.50 -20.57 -42.35
C ARG A 177 -55.03 -21.33 -43.59
N GLN A 178 -53.90 -22.05 -43.50
CA GLN A 178 -53.39 -22.86 -44.61
C GLN A 178 -54.38 -23.95 -45.02
N ARG A 179 -55.05 -24.61 -44.08
CA ARG A 179 -56.09 -25.63 -44.37
C ARG A 179 -57.31 -25.03 -45.07
N LEU A 180 -57.70 -23.81 -44.73
CA LEU A 180 -58.81 -23.10 -45.39
C LEU A 180 -58.44 -22.57 -46.78
N GLN A 181 -57.17 -22.21 -46.98
CA GLN A 181 -56.66 -21.67 -48.24
C GLN A 181 -56.15 -22.75 -49.20
N ALA A 182 -56.04 -24.00 -48.75
CA ALA A 182 -55.74 -25.14 -49.62
C ALA A 182 -56.88 -25.31 -50.66
N PRO A 183 -56.58 -25.30 -51.97
CA PRO A 183 -57.60 -25.53 -53.00
C PRO A 183 -58.30 -26.87 -52.76
N ARG A 184 -59.64 -26.87 -52.73
CA ARG A 184 -60.39 -28.13 -52.75
C ARG A 184 -59.98 -28.89 -54.02
N PRO A 185 -59.54 -30.17 -53.93
CA PRO A 185 -59.37 -30.98 -55.13
C PRO A 185 -60.77 -31.20 -55.71
N SER A 186 -61.13 -30.40 -56.72
CA SER A 186 -62.29 -30.68 -57.54
C SER A 186 -62.03 -31.99 -58.26
N SER A 187 -62.82 -33.00 -57.88
CA SER A 187 -62.94 -34.28 -58.55
C SER A 187 -63.11 -34.06 -60.06
N GLY A 188 -62.10 -34.45 -60.83
CA GLY A 188 -62.13 -34.43 -62.29
C GLY A 188 -60.84 -33.94 -62.91
N ALA A 189 -59.83 -34.82 -62.97
CA ALA A 189 -58.96 -35.04 -64.13
C ALA A 189 -57.64 -35.70 -63.67
N THR A 190 -57.44 -36.91 -64.16
CA THR A 190 -56.16 -37.60 -64.29
C THR A 190 -55.09 -36.70 -64.90
N ALA A 191 -54.01 -36.45 -64.18
CA ALA A 191 -52.67 -36.33 -64.78
C ALA A 191 -51.59 -36.35 -63.68
N THR A 192 -50.85 -37.44 -63.70
CA THR A 192 -49.51 -37.65 -63.14
C THR A 192 -48.61 -36.41 -63.26
N ALA A 193 -48.14 -35.89 -62.13
CA ALA A 193 -46.95 -35.04 -62.08
C ALA A 193 -46.26 -35.20 -60.71
N GLU A 194 -45.24 -36.06 -60.69
CA GLU A 194 -44.32 -36.24 -59.57
C GLU A 194 -43.57 -34.93 -59.26
N ALA A 195 -43.78 -34.38 -58.06
CA ALA A 195 -43.03 -33.22 -57.58
C ALA A 195 -41.71 -33.68 -56.93
N ARG A 196 -40.67 -33.81 -57.78
CA ARG A 196 -39.27 -34.01 -57.37
C ARG A 196 -38.74 -32.79 -56.58
N PRO A 197 -38.03 -32.96 -55.44
CA PRO A 197 -37.46 -31.83 -54.70
C PRO A 197 -36.17 -31.39 -55.40
N ARG A 198 -36.21 -30.28 -56.15
CA ARG A 198 -35.02 -29.69 -56.76
C ARG A 198 -34.21 -28.93 -55.70
N ARG A 199 -33.11 -29.55 -55.24
CA ARG A 199 -31.96 -28.85 -54.64
C ARG A 199 -31.46 -27.79 -55.61
N ARG A 200 -31.61 -26.50 -55.28
CA ARG A 200 -30.90 -25.41 -55.94
C ARG A 200 -29.91 -24.81 -54.94
N ALA A 201 -28.65 -25.24 -55.06
CA ALA A 201 -27.53 -24.58 -54.42
C ALA A 201 -27.10 -23.35 -55.23
N GLN A 202 -26.95 -22.25 -54.50
CA GLN A 202 -25.99 -21.14 -54.69
C GLN A 202 -26.13 -20.22 -55.91
N ARG A 203 -26.56 -18.98 -55.63
CA ARG A 203 -25.88 -17.81 -56.18
C ARG A 203 -25.74 -16.77 -55.06
N ALA A 204 -24.49 -16.43 -54.76
CA ALA A 204 -24.12 -15.39 -53.82
C ALA A 204 -24.82 -14.06 -54.16
N ARG A 205 -25.60 -13.54 -53.22
CA ARG A 205 -25.97 -12.13 -53.14
C ARG A 205 -25.65 -11.67 -51.72
N ARG A 206 -24.81 -10.63 -51.64
CA ARG A 206 -24.49 -9.86 -50.44
C ARG A 206 -25.77 -9.51 -49.65
N PRO A 207 -25.76 -9.52 -48.31
CA PRO A 207 -26.84 -8.91 -47.54
C PRO A 207 -26.69 -7.36 -47.58
N PRO A 208 -27.79 -6.60 -47.73
CA PRO A 208 -27.78 -5.17 -47.41
C PRO A 208 -27.80 -4.98 -45.90
N GLU A 209 -26.91 -4.13 -45.41
CA GLU A 209 -27.09 -3.40 -44.14
C GLU A 209 -28.37 -2.56 -44.19
N ALA A 210 -29.04 -2.49 -43.04
CA ALA A 210 -29.89 -1.41 -42.54
C ALA A 210 -31.28 -1.86 -42.05
N ALA A 211 -31.57 -1.40 -40.83
CA ALA A 211 -32.88 -1.22 -40.20
C ALA A 211 -33.55 -2.45 -39.55
N ALA A 212 -32.93 -2.97 -38.48
CA ALA A 212 -33.67 -3.46 -37.34
C ALA A 212 -34.00 -2.27 -36.42
N LYS A 213 -35.19 -1.69 -36.56
CA LYS A 213 -35.80 -0.79 -35.55
C LYS A 213 -37.03 -1.51 -34.98
N GLY A 214 -36.81 -2.20 -33.86
CA GLY A 214 -37.85 -2.62 -32.93
C GLY A 214 -37.28 -2.35 -31.53
N PRO A 215 -37.97 -1.60 -30.66
CA PRO A 215 -37.37 -1.03 -29.47
C PRO A 215 -37.21 -2.12 -28.40
N SER A 216 -36.00 -2.67 -28.32
CA SER A 216 -35.53 -3.36 -27.13
C SER A 216 -35.52 -2.34 -26.00
N ARG A 217 -36.63 -2.29 -25.26
CA ARG A 217 -36.91 -1.35 -24.18
C ARG A 217 -35.70 -1.20 -23.27
N ASP A 218 -35.05 -0.06 -23.42
CA ASP A 218 -33.68 0.22 -22.99
C ASP A 218 -33.57 0.38 -21.47
N TRP A 219 -32.84 -0.52 -20.81
CA TRP A 219 -32.27 -0.25 -19.48
C TRP A 219 -31.38 1.00 -19.49
N ALA A 220 -30.85 1.39 -20.65
CA ALA A 220 -30.03 2.58 -20.85
C ALA A 220 -30.80 3.92 -20.76
N SER A 221 -32.14 3.92 -20.70
CA SER A 221 -32.90 5.17 -20.56
C SER A 221 -32.99 5.66 -19.12
N TRP A 222 -32.73 4.81 -18.12
CA TRP A 222 -32.81 5.18 -16.71
C TRP A 222 -31.70 6.16 -16.29
N ASP A 223 -30.52 6.07 -16.92
CA ASP A 223 -29.40 6.99 -16.66
C ASP A 223 -29.65 8.41 -17.17
N ARG A 224 -30.60 8.62 -18.08
CA ARG A 224 -30.89 9.94 -18.63
C ARG A 224 -31.98 10.71 -17.88
N ALA A 225 -32.71 10.04 -16.97
CA ALA A 225 -33.84 10.63 -16.23
C ALA A 225 -33.50 10.98 -14.77
N ALA A 226 -32.34 10.57 -14.25
CA ALA A 226 -31.76 11.16 -13.06
C ALA A 226 -31.07 12.47 -13.48
N GLY A 227 -31.64 13.60 -13.04
CA GLY A 227 -31.28 14.93 -13.50
C GLY A 227 -29.79 15.29 -13.39
N GLY A 228 -29.42 16.28 -14.21
CA GLY A 228 -28.04 16.69 -14.45
C GLY A 228 -27.27 17.12 -13.21
N LEU A 229 -26.03 16.64 -13.15
CA LEU A 229 -24.88 17.36 -12.65
C LEU A 229 -23.70 16.86 -13.47
N ASP A 230 -23.39 17.58 -14.54
CA ASP A 230 -22.17 17.41 -15.33
C ASP A 230 -20.95 17.74 -14.46
N ASP A 231 -20.55 16.84 -13.55
CA ASP A 231 -19.22 16.84 -12.91
C ASP A 231 -18.87 15.50 -12.24
N ILE A 232 -19.07 14.38 -12.94
CA ILE A 232 -18.50 13.09 -12.52
C ILE A 232 -17.48 12.67 -13.57
N ASP A 233 -16.21 12.96 -13.27
CA ASP A 233 -15.04 12.38 -13.93
C ASP A 233 -15.24 10.85 -14.04
N PRO A 234 -15.17 10.25 -15.25
CA PRO A 234 -15.33 8.81 -15.39
C PRO A 234 -14.32 8.09 -14.47
N MET A 235 -14.84 7.21 -13.62
CA MET A 235 -14.04 6.44 -12.67
C MET A 235 -12.81 5.84 -13.38
N PRO A 236 -11.57 6.11 -12.89
CA PRO A 236 -10.37 5.73 -13.62
C PRO A 236 -10.28 4.20 -13.75
N ASP A 237 -9.86 3.74 -14.94
CA ASP A 237 -9.72 2.32 -15.27
C ASP A 237 -8.78 1.63 -14.24
N PRO A 238 -9.28 0.64 -13.46
CA PRO A 238 -8.47 -0.04 -12.46
C PRO A 238 -7.28 -0.81 -13.07
N ALA A 239 -7.26 -1.08 -14.38
CA ALA A 239 -6.15 -1.71 -15.07
C ALA A 239 -4.87 -0.85 -15.07
N LEU A 240 -4.98 0.46 -14.87
CA LEU A 240 -3.82 1.37 -14.80
C LEU A 240 -2.93 1.10 -13.58
N PHE A 241 -3.48 0.52 -12.50
CA PHE A 241 -2.71 0.13 -11.32
C PHE A 241 -1.98 -1.21 -11.49
N LEU A 242 -2.43 -2.06 -12.42
CA LEU A 242 -1.85 -3.39 -12.67
C LEU A 242 -0.72 -3.35 -13.70
N HIS A 243 -0.66 -2.29 -14.51
CA HIS A 243 0.37 -2.09 -15.54
C HIS A 243 1.31 -0.93 -15.22
N ALA A 244 1.64 -0.74 -13.95
CA ALA A 244 2.76 0.11 -13.56
C ALA A 244 4.01 -0.37 -14.32
N ARG A 245 4.39 0.37 -15.36
CA ARG A 245 5.61 0.16 -16.14
C ARG A 245 6.76 0.00 -15.15
N ARG A 246 7.32 -1.20 -15.11
CA ARG A 246 8.60 -1.48 -14.46
C ARG A 246 9.60 -0.44 -14.99
N PRO A 247 10.17 0.44 -14.14
CA PRO A 247 11.14 1.42 -14.62
C PRO A 247 12.31 0.65 -15.26
N PRO A 248 12.82 1.10 -16.42
CA PRO A 248 13.99 0.47 -17.01
C PRO A 248 15.13 0.56 -15.99
N ARG A 249 15.71 -0.60 -15.65
CA ARG A 249 16.91 -0.64 -14.81
C ARG A 249 17.97 0.25 -15.46
N PRO A 250 18.64 1.16 -14.73
CA PRO A 250 19.76 1.89 -15.30
C PRO A 250 20.82 0.87 -15.74
N SER A 251 21.07 0.86 -17.03
CA SER A 251 22.11 0.03 -17.65
C SER A 251 23.46 0.45 -17.08
N ALA A 252 24.18 -0.50 -16.46
CA ALA A 252 25.52 -0.30 -15.90
C ALA A 252 26.58 -0.20 -17.02
N ARG A 253 26.43 0.77 -17.93
CA ARG A 253 27.43 1.12 -18.94
C ARG A 253 27.58 2.64 -18.98
N GLY A 254 28.32 3.16 -18.03
CA GLY A 254 29.05 4.42 -18.17
C GLY A 254 30.40 4.20 -18.87
N PRO A 255 31.07 5.26 -19.36
CA PRO A 255 32.30 5.17 -20.14
C PRO A 255 33.42 4.54 -19.31
N ARG A 256 34.18 3.63 -19.93
CA ARG A 256 35.34 2.95 -19.33
C ARG A 256 36.39 3.97 -18.87
N GLN A 257 36.66 4.03 -17.57
CA GLN A 257 37.96 4.50 -17.07
C GLN A 257 38.95 3.32 -17.12
N PRO A 258 40.18 3.50 -17.65
CA PRO A 258 41.21 2.48 -17.54
C PRO A 258 41.74 2.41 -16.09
N PRO A 259 42.10 1.23 -15.59
CA PRO A 259 42.60 1.07 -14.22
C PRO A 259 44.01 1.67 -14.05
N PRO A 260 44.40 2.07 -12.83
CA PRO A 260 45.76 2.50 -12.53
C PRO A 260 46.76 1.36 -12.77
N GLN A 261 47.87 1.65 -13.47
CA GLN A 261 48.99 0.73 -13.59
C GLN A 261 49.81 0.76 -12.28
N GLU A 262 49.97 -0.40 -11.63
CA GLU A 262 50.98 -0.62 -10.60
C GLU A 262 52.31 -1.03 -11.25
N PRO A 263 53.47 -0.60 -10.72
CA PRO A 263 54.77 -0.94 -11.26
C PRO A 263 55.19 -2.39 -10.88
N PRO A 264 56.11 -3.01 -11.63
CA PRO A 264 56.44 -4.41 -11.44
C PRO A 264 57.54 -4.57 -10.39
N ASP A 265 57.29 -5.33 -9.33
CA ASP A 265 58.36 -5.91 -8.53
C ASP A 265 58.45 -7.41 -8.80
N GLN A 266 59.61 -7.78 -9.31
CA GLN A 266 60.03 -9.14 -9.57
C GLN A 266 60.39 -9.85 -8.26
N SER A 267 60.27 -11.17 -8.33
CA SER A 267 60.95 -12.19 -7.51
C SER A 267 60.32 -12.56 -6.16
N GLY A 268 60.10 -13.87 -6.00
CA GLY A 268 59.75 -14.47 -4.70
C GLY A 268 59.03 -15.81 -4.80
N ALA A 269 59.78 -16.85 -5.20
CA ALA A 269 59.51 -18.29 -5.12
C ALA A 269 58.39 -18.81 -4.19
N GLN A 270 57.64 -19.79 -4.70
CA GLN A 270 56.86 -20.75 -3.91
C GLN A 270 57.76 -21.55 -2.94
N PRO A 271 57.18 -22.11 -1.85
CA PRO A 271 56.98 -23.56 -1.87
C PRO A 271 55.74 -24.09 -1.12
N ASN A 272 55.21 -25.18 -1.68
CA ASN A 272 54.65 -26.41 -1.07
C ASN A 272 53.54 -26.38 0.00
N ALA A 273 52.52 -27.21 -0.28
CA ALA A 273 51.42 -27.64 0.60
C ALA A 273 51.89 -28.50 1.79
N PRO A 274 51.04 -28.73 2.81
CA PRO A 274 50.17 -29.93 2.75
C PRO A 274 48.76 -29.77 3.36
N SER A 275 47.83 -30.62 2.90
CA SER A 275 46.47 -30.83 3.43
C SER A 275 46.46 -31.64 4.74
N PRO A 276 45.39 -31.58 5.57
CA PRO A 276 45.33 -32.26 6.86
C PRO A 276 44.88 -33.75 6.75
N PRO A 277 45.15 -34.58 7.78
CA PRO A 277 44.84 -36.01 7.75
C PRO A 277 43.39 -36.29 8.17
N GLY A 278 42.70 -37.12 7.39
CA GLY A 278 41.45 -37.76 7.80
C GLY A 278 41.75 -38.97 8.69
N THR A 279 41.08 -39.05 9.82
CA THR A 279 41.18 -40.14 10.80
C THR A 279 40.63 -41.44 10.24
N LEU A 280 41.46 -42.47 10.39
CA LEU A 280 41.26 -43.88 10.09
C LEU A 280 40.35 -44.54 11.15
N GLY A 281 39.49 -45.44 10.69
CA GLY A 281 39.04 -46.67 11.35
C GLY A 281 38.14 -46.54 12.58
N ASP A 282 37.32 -47.52 12.93
CA ASP A 282 36.99 -48.86 12.41
C ASP A 282 35.97 -49.42 13.47
N PRO A 283 35.67 -50.71 13.60
CA PRO A 283 34.70 -51.45 12.80
C PRO A 283 33.68 -52.24 13.68
N GLU A 284 32.62 -52.75 13.05
CA GLU A 284 32.04 -54.12 13.14
C GLU A 284 30.64 -54.15 12.52
#